data_AF-A0A2D7ZAW5-F1
#
_entry.id   AF-A0A2D7ZAW5-F1
#
_cell.length_a   1.000
_cell.length_b   1.000
_cell.length_c   1.000
_cell.angle_alpha   90.00
_cell.angle_beta   90.00
_cell.angle_gamma   90.00
#
_symmetry.space_group_name_H-M   'P 1'
#
loop_
_entity.id
_entity.type
_entity.pdbx_description
1 polymer ?
#
loop_
_entity_poly.entity_id
_entity_poly.type
_entity_poly.pdbx_seq_one_letter_code
_entity_poly.pdbx_strand_id
1 'polypeptide(L)'
;DLKIGEEIIKETTLVDIKEKKSQSGEMVFITYEHKLKTLNNLAITETQNIVYLEASDSFNPPKKRELPQPDYPKEKLSISNPLLFRFSALTYNAHRIHYDLKYAQEVEKYPHLIVHGPLQALFLMQYATNLKNSAPSKFSFRGVHPAFANNSMELVAKANKSGLSLYTASNDHQCMEATALWEEDSE
;
A
#
# COMPACT_ATOMS: atom_id res chain seq x y z
N ASP A 1 16.82 2.51 -14.51
CA ASP A 1 16.59 3.24 -13.24
C ASP A 1 16.22 4.68 -13.47
N LEU A 2 15.55 5.29 -12.49
CA LEU A 2 15.25 6.72 -12.44
C LEU A 2 16.31 7.44 -11.59
N LYS A 3 16.78 8.62 -12.01
CA LYS A 3 17.75 9.42 -11.26
C LYS A 3 17.12 10.70 -10.71
N ILE A 4 17.59 11.15 -9.55
CA ILE A 4 17.15 12.41 -8.96
C ILE A 4 17.54 13.57 -9.88
N GLY A 5 16.58 14.45 -10.17
CA GLY A 5 16.76 15.60 -11.06
C GLY A 5 16.56 15.28 -12.55
N GLU A 6 16.32 14.02 -12.91
CA GLU A 6 16.04 13.61 -14.29
C GLU A 6 14.59 13.95 -14.67
N GLU A 7 14.40 14.45 -15.90
CA GLU A 7 13.07 14.61 -16.47
C GLU A 7 12.51 13.25 -16.88
N ILE A 8 11.27 12.97 -16.48
CA ILE A 8 10.60 11.69 -16.75
C ILE A 8 9.26 11.93 -17.42
N ILE A 9 8.87 10.99 -18.27
CA ILE A 9 7.54 10.94 -18.88
C ILE A 9 6.74 9.84 -18.17
N LYS A 10 5.59 10.19 -17.59
CA LYS A 10 4.62 9.22 -17.07
C LYS A 10 3.45 9.10 -18.03
N GLU A 11 3.35 7.97 -18.72
CA GLU A 11 2.17 7.61 -19.51
C GLU A 11 1.20 6.80 -18.62
N THR A 12 -0.08 7.16 -18.64
CA THR A 12 -1.13 6.46 -17.89
C THR A 12 -2.19 5.94 -18.84
N THR A 13 -2.50 4.65 -18.75
CA THR A 13 -3.54 4.00 -19.55
C THR A 13 -4.59 3.43 -18.62
N LEU A 14 -5.87 3.73 -18.89
CA LEU A 14 -6.99 3.00 -18.32
C LEU A 14 -7.09 1.64 -19.02
N VAL A 15 -6.77 0.56 -18.32
CA VAL A 15 -6.68 -0.79 -18.89
C VAL A 15 -8.03 -1.51 -18.85
N ASP A 16 -8.76 -1.37 -17.75
CA ASP A 16 -9.96 -2.17 -17.48
C ASP A 16 -10.88 -1.46 -16.47
N ILE A 17 -12.19 -1.63 -16.66
CA ILE A 17 -13.23 -1.25 -15.70
C ILE A 17 -14.15 -2.46 -15.52
N LYS A 18 -14.33 -2.90 -14.28
CA LYS A 18 -15.21 -4.03 -13.92
C LYS A 18 -16.15 -3.65 -12.81
N GLU A 19 -17.44 -3.79 -13.08
CA GLU A 19 -18.49 -3.66 -12.07
C GLU A 19 -18.80 -5.02 -11.46
N LYS A 20 -18.92 -5.06 -10.12
CA LYS A 20 -19.30 -6.26 -9.38
C LYS A 20 -20.30 -5.90 -8.30
N LYS A 21 -21.27 -6.80 -8.09
CA LYS A 21 -22.16 -6.76 -6.92
C LYS A 21 -21.66 -7.75 -5.88
N SER A 22 -21.62 -7.31 -4.63
CA SER A 22 -21.30 -8.16 -3.48
C SER A 22 -22.32 -7.96 -2.36
N GLN A 23 -22.19 -8.74 -1.29
CA GLN A 23 -22.98 -8.52 -0.07
C GLN A 23 -22.75 -7.13 0.55
N SER A 24 -21.64 -6.47 0.22
CA SER A 24 -21.23 -5.16 0.74
C SER A 24 -21.67 -3.98 -0.15
N GLY A 25 -22.49 -4.24 -1.18
CA GLY A 25 -22.94 -3.22 -2.14
C GLY A 25 -22.29 -3.35 -3.52
N GLU A 26 -22.51 -2.33 -4.34
CA GLU A 26 -21.90 -2.21 -5.67
C GLU A 26 -20.43 -1.80 -5.57
N MET A 27 -19.60 -2.39 -6.41
CA MET A 27 -18.16 -2.12 -6.47
C MET A 27 -17.71 -1.90 -7.91
N VAL A 28 -16.89 -0.88 -8.12
CA VAL A 28 -16.24 -0.62 -9.42
C VAL A 28 -14.75 -0.79 -9.25
N PHE A 29 -14.17 -1.72 -10.01
CA PHE A 29 -12.74 -1.96 -10.08
C PHE A 29 -12.21 -1.24 -11.30
N ILE A 30 -11.24 -0.36 -11.10
CA ILE A 30 -10.55 0.37 -12.16
C ILE A 30 -9.08 -0.02 -12.14
N THR A 31 -8.58 -0.47 -13.29
CA THR A 31 -7.18 -0.83 -13.47
C THR A 31 -6.49 0.21 -14.32
N TYR A 32 -5.46 0.84 -13.78
CA TYR A 32 -4.55 1.72 -14.52
C TYR A 32 -3.20 1.03 -14.72
N GLU A 33 -2.59 1.24 -15.88
CA GLU A 33 -1.17 0.99 -16.11
C GLU A 33 -0.46 2.33 -16.21
N HIS A 34 0.65 2.46 -15.49
CA HIS A 34 1.56 3.58 -15.61
C HIS A 34 2.91 3.09 -16.13
N LYS A 35 3.45 3.81 -17.12
CA LYS A 35 4.81 3.62 -17.63
C LYS A 35 5.59 4.89 -17.39
N LEU A 36 6.62 4.80 -16.54
CA LEU A 36 7.55 5.89 -16.28
C LEU A 36 8.79 5.66 -17.12
N LYS A 37 9.05 6.58 -18.05
CA LYS A 37 10.15 6.55 -19.00
C LYS A 37 11.10 7.71 -18.72
N THR A 38 12.40 7.44 -18.84
CA THR A 38 13.40 8.49 -19.04
C THR A 38 13.47 8.82 -20.54
N LEU A 39 14.40 9.68 -20.95
CA LEU A 39 14.64 9.98 -22.36
C LEU A 39 14.95 8.73 -23.21
N ASN A 40 15.61 7.73 -22.62
CA ASN A 40 16.20 6.61 -23.36
C ASN A 40 15.65 5.24 -22.98
N ASN A 41 14.90 5.11 -21.88
CA ASN A 41 14.48 3.80 -21.40
C ASN A 41 13.16 3.83 -20.61
N LEU A 42 12.38 2.75 -20.72
CA LEU A 42 11.32 2.45 -19.76
C LEU A 42 11.99 2.08 -18.42
N ALA A 43 11.63 2.78 -17.36
CA ALA A 43 12.25 2.59 -16.04
C ALA A 43 11.33 1.85 -15.07
N ILE A 44 10.04 2.18 -15.05
CA ILE A 44 9.06 1.54 -14.17
C ILE A 44 7.79 1.25 -14.96
N THR A 45 7.25 0.05 -14.78
CA THR A 45 5.86 -0.27 -15.12
C THR A 45 5.11 -0.53 -13.82
N GLU A 46 4.01 0.16 -13.62
CA GLU A 46 3.15 0.05 -12.45
C GLU A 46 1.73 -0.31 -12.89
N THR A 47 1.11 -1.26 -12.21
CA THR A 47 -0.32 -1.55 -12.35
C THR A 47 -1.03 -1.21 -11.06
N GLN A 48 -1.97 -0.27 -11.11
CA GLN A 48 -2.79 0.11 -9.97
C GLN A 48 -4.22 -0.40 -10.13
N ASN A 49 -4.73 -1.09 -9.10
CA ASN A 49 -6.11 -1.53 -9.04
C ASN A 49 -6.83 -0.71 -7.96
N ILE A 50 -7.74 0.16 -8.35
CA ILE A 50 -8.54 0.99 -7.45
C ILE A 50 -9.94 0.40 -7.35
N VAL A 51 -10.43 0.25 -6.12
CA VAL A 51 -11.78 -0.24 -5.86
C VAL A 51 -12.60 0.91 -5.29
N TYR A 52 -13.64 1.29 -6.03
CA TYR A 52 -14.67 2.20 -5.54
C TYR A 52 -15.75 1.37 -4.89
N LEU A 53 -16.05 1.71 -3.64
CA LEU A 53 -17.09 1.08 -2.85
C LEU A 53 -18.25 2.05 -2.74
N GLU A 54 -19.46 1.52 -2.72
CA GLU A 54 -20.64 2.27 -2.34
C GLU A 54 -20.47 2.85 -0.91
N ALA A 55 -20.93 4.08 -0.72
CA ALA A 55 -20.89 4.71 0.60
C ALA A 55 -21.76 3.92 1.59
N SER A 56 -21.24 3.72 2.80
CA SER A 56 -21.93 2.98 3.87
C SER A 56 -22.18 3.89 5.07
N ASP A 57 -23.37 3.80 5.65
CA ASP A 57 -23.74 4.53 6.87
C ASP A 57 -23.02 4.02 8.14
N SER A 58 -22.32 2.90 8.03
CA SER A 58 -21.56 2.29 9.12
C SER A 58 -20.23 1.71 8.64
N PHE A 59 -19.25 1.67 9.55
CA PHE A 59 -17.97 1.03 9.28
C PHE A 59 -18.05 -0.49 9.42
N ASN A 60 -17.93 -1.19 8.30
CA ASN A 60 -17.92 -2.65 8.22
C ASN A 60 -16.59 -3.11 7.63
N PRO A 61 -15.54 -3.32 8.45
CA PRO A 61 -14.23 -3.72 7.93
C PRO A 61 -14.27 -5.15 7.35
N PRO A 62 -13.39 -5.46 6.39
CA PRO A 62 -13.14 -6.84 5.96
C PRO A 62 -12.75 -7.73 7.14
N LYS A 63 -12.95 -9.05 7.00
CA LYS A 63 -12.49 -10.02 8.01
C LYS A 63 -10.98 -9.91 8.22
N LYS A 64 -10.57 -9.82 9.49
CA LYS A 64 -9.16 -9.88 9.90
C LYS A 64 -8.52 -11.18 9.41
N ARG A 65 -7.26 -11.10 9.01
CA ARG A 65 -6.43 -12.25 8.65
C ARG A 65 -5.30 -12.41 9.66
N GLU A 66 -5.03 -13.66 10.03
CA GLU A 66 -3.94 -13.99 10.95
C GLU A 66 -2.59 -13.57 10.39
N LEU A 67 -1.73 -13.03 11.25
CA LEU A 67 -0.39 -12.65 10.87
C LEU A 67 0.51 -13.89 10.80
N PRO A 68 1.22 -14.15 9.68
CA PRO A 68 2.11 -15.30 9.59
C PRO A 68 3.30 -15.17 10.56
N GLN A 69 3.81 -16.31 11.03
CA GLN A 69 5.03 -16.34 11.83
C GLN A 69 6.21 -15.78 11.03
N PRO A 70 6.91 -14.74 11.54
CA PRO A 70 8.05 -14.15 10.88
C PRO A 70 9.26 -15.07 10.82
N ASP A 71 10.04 -14.94 9.74
CA ASP A 71 11.39 -15.51 9.63
C ASP A 71 12.47 -14.43 9.88
N TYR A 72 12.07 -13.16 9.97
CA TYR A 72 12.93 -11.98 10.14
C TYR A 72 12.50 -11.12 11.34
N PRO A 73 13.39 -10.27 11.91
CA PRO A 73 13.06 -9.43 13.05
C PRO A 73 11.94 -8.44 12.74
N LYS A 74 10.89 -8.40 13.57
CA LYS A 74 9.83 -7.39 13.41
C LYS A 74 10.36 -5.98 13.62
N GLU A 75 9.85 -5.01 12.85
CA GLU A 75 10.09 -3.58 13.09
C GLU A 75 8.81 -2.89 13.56
N LYS A 76 8.91 -2.04 14.58
CA LYS A 76 7.77 -1.25 15.06
C LYS A 76 7.71 0.08 14.34
N LEU A 77 6.50 0.48 13.94
CA LEU A 77 6.21 1.76 13.33
C LEU A 77 5.41 2.64 14.28
N SER A 78 5.83 3.90 14.38
CA SER A 78 5.07 4.95 15.04
C SER A 78 4.34 5.78 13.99
N ILE A 79 3.03 5.59 13.89
CA ILE A 79 2.20 6.38 12.98
C ILE A 79 1.68 7.58 13.73
N SER A 80 2.06 8.78 13.29
CA SER A 80 1.65 10.03 13.90
C SER A 80 0.84 10.89 12.93
N ASN A 81 -0.05 11.73 13.43
CA ASN A 81 -0.81 12.66 12.60
C ASN A 81 0.10 13.55 11.72
N PRO A 82 1.24 14.10 12.21
CA PRO A 82 2.18 14.84 11.37
C PRO A 82 2.77 14.00 10.22
N LEU A 83 3.03 12.70 10.44
CA LEU A 83 3.47 11.80 9.36
C LEU A 83 2.40 11.67 8.29
N LEU A 84 1.15 11.42 8.67
CA LEU A 84 0.03 11.28 7.72
C LEU A 84 -0.23 12.57 6.94
N PHE A 85 -0.16 13.72 7.61
CA PHE A 85 -0.27 15.03 6.97
C PHE A 85 0.85 15.26 5.95
N ARG A 86 2.11 15.04 6.35
CA ARG A 86 3.28 15.21 5.45
C ARG A 86 3.22 14.28 4.26
N PHE A 87 2.85 13.03 4.46
CA PHE A 87 2.72 12.07 3.37
C PHE A 87 1.61 12.48 2.40
N SER A 88 0.47 12.94 2.91
CA SER A 88 -0.64 13.48 2.08
C SER A 88 -0.17 14.65 1.21
N ALA A 89 0.57 15.59 1.80
CA ALA A 89 1.11 16.75 1.08
C ALA A 89 2.16 16.36 0.03
N LEU A 90 3.14 15.50 0.38
CA LEU A 90 4.21 15.07 -0.52
C LEU A 90 3.71 14.25 -1.72
N THR A 91 2.63 13.49 -1.52
CA THR A 91 2.07 12.60 -2.55
C THR A 91 0.88 13.21 -3.28
N TYR A 92 0.53 14.47 -2.98
CA TYR A 92 -0.68 15.13 -3.49
C TYR A 92 -1.96 14.30 -3.26
N ASN A 93 -1.98 13.50 -2.19
CA ASN A 93 -3.14 12.72 -1.79
C ASN A 93 -3.94 13.47 -0.73
N ALA A 94 -4.91 14.27 -1.19
CA ALA A 94 -5.74 15.13 -0.36
C ALA A 94 -6.98 14.44 0.22
N HIS A 95 -7.04 13.10 0.28
CA HIS A 95 -8.21 12.43 0.85
C HIS A 95 -8.30 12.66 2.37
N ARG A 96 -9.41 13.24 2.82
CA ARG A 96 -9.59 13.74 4.19
C ARG A 96 -9.53 12.66 5.27
N ILE A 97 -9.81 11.40 4.94
CA ILE A 97 -9.69 10.25 5.87
C ILE A 97 -8.30 10.09 6.51
N HIS A 98 -7.28 10.72 5.94
CA HIS A 98 -5.90 10.63 6.42
C HIS A 98 -5.49 11.74 7.40
N TYR A 99 -6.21 12.86 7.45
CA TYR A 99 -5.80 14.04 8.22
C TYR A 99 -6.94 14.82 8.89
N ASP A 100 -8.19 14.59 8.52
CA ASP A 100 -9.37 15.23 9.11
C ASP A 100 -10.18 14.18 9.88
N LEU A 101 -9.97 14.12 11.20
CA LEU A 101 -10.57 13.11 12.07
C LEU A 101 -12.10 13.20 12.07
N LYS A 102 -12.63 14.43 12.10
CA LYS A 102 -14.07 14.67 12.12
C LYS A 102 -14.71 14.15 10.83
N TYR A 103 -14.12 14.45 9.67
CA TYR A 103 -14.59 13.90 8.40
C TYR A 103 -14.50 12.37 8.36
N ALA A 104 -13.37 11.81 8.77
CA ALA A 104 -13.17 10.36 8.77
C ALA A 104 -14.25 9.63 9.58
N GLN A 105 -14.64 10.19 10.74
CA GLN A 105 -15.64 9.62 11.65
C GLN A 105 -17.08 9.93 11.25
N GLU A 106 -17.39 11.19 10.93
CA GLU A 106 -18.78 11.63 10.74
C GLU A 106 -19.28 11.40 9.31
N VAL A 107 -18.40 11.45 8.31
CA VAL A 107 -18.77 11.28 6.89
C VAL A 107 -18.48 9.87 6.42
N GLU A 108 -17.23 9.41 6.58
CA GLU A 108 -16.76 8.11 6.05
C GLU A 108 -16.87 6.98 7.08
N LYS A 109 -17.35 7.31 8.30
CA LYS A 109 -17.68 6.38 9.40
C LYS A 109 -16.51 5.60 9.98
N TYR A 110 -15.28 5.88 9.58
CA TYR A 110 -14.09 5.24 10.11
C TYR A 110 -13.87 5.60 11.59
N PRO A 111 -13.40 4.65 12.42
CA PRO A 111 -13.20 4.91 13.85
C PRO A 111 -12.10 5.93 14.13
N HIS A 112 -11.14 6.08 13.22
CA HIS A 112 -10.02 7.00 13.32
C HIS A 112 -9.44 7.31 11.92
N LEU A 113 -8.46 8.22 11.85
CA LEU A 113 -7.64 8.45 10.65
C LEU A 113 -7.02 7.15 10.13
N ILE A 114 -7.17 6.92 8.83
CA ILE A 114 -6.62 5.76 8.13
C ILE A 114 -5.19 6.02 7.69
N VAL A 115 -4.33 5.02 7.84
CA VAL A 115 -2.98 5.01 7.28
C VAL A 115 -3.03 4.71 5.80
N HIS A 116 -2.42 5.56 4.96
CA HIS A 116 -2.41 5.38 3.50
C HIS A 116 -1.89 3.99 3.12
N GLY A 117 -2.57 3.33 2.18
CA GLY A 117 -2.04 2.11 1.58
C GLY A 117 -0.64 2.31 0.99
N PRO A 118 -0.40 3.35 0.17
CA PRO A 118 0.94 3.64 -0.36
C PRO A 118 2.02 3.88 0.71
N LEU A 119 1.67 4.47 1.86
CA LEU A 119 2.63 4.66 2.96
C LEU A 119 3.03 3.32 3.58
N GLN A 120 2.05 2.43 3.77
CA GLN A 120 2.32 1.05 4.22
C GLN A 120 3.20 0.29 3.23
N ALA A 121 2.90 0.40 1.93
CA ALA A 121 3.70 -0.22 0.86
C ALA A 121 5.13 0.31 0.84
N LEU A 122 5.33 1.61 1.02
CA LEU A 122 6.64 2.24 1.11
C LEU A 122 7.46 1.70 2.28
N PHE A 123 6.86 1.58 3.48
CA PHE A 123 7.53 0.98 4.63
C PHE A 123 7.93 -0.48 4.37
N LEU A 124 7.04 -1.27 3.77
CA LEU A 124 7.33 -2.67 3.44
C LEU A 124 8.45 -2.79 2.41
N MET A 125 8.47 -1.95 1.38
CA MET A 125 9.52 -1.92 0.38
C MET A 125 10.88 -1.50 0.98
N GLN A 126 10.89 -0.47 1.85
CA GLN A 126 12.11 -0.04 2.55
C GLN A 126 12.65 -1.16 3.45
N TYR A 127 11.78 -1.80 4.22
CA TYR A 127 12.16 -2.90 5.09
C TYR A 127 12.72 -4.09 4.30
N ALA A 128 12.05 -4.47 3.19
CA ALA A 128 12.52 -5.49 2.28
C ALA A 128 13.91 -5.15 1.69
N THR A 129 14.11 -3.89 1.31
CA THR A 129 15.39 -3.38 0.80
C THR A 129 16.49 -3.46 1.86
N ASN A 130 16.19 -3.12 3.12
CA ASN A 130 17.15 -3.23 4.22
C ASN A 130 17.52 -4.69 4.50
N LEU A 131 16.55 -5.61 4.47
CA LEU A 131 16.78 -7.04 4.72
C LEU A 131 17.64 -7.70 3.62
N LYS A 132 17.50 -7.26 2.37
CA LYS A 132 18.24 -7.82 1.22
C LYS A 132 19.42 -6.99 0.76
N ASN A 133 19.62 -5.81 1.35
CA ASN A 133 20.62 -4.82 0.95
C ASN A 133 20.55 -4.44 -0.54
N SER A 134 19.37 -4.49 -1.14
CA SER A 134 19.10 -4.14 -2.54
C SER A 134 17.61 -3.93 -2.75
N ALA A 135 17.24 -3.05 -3.69
CA ALA A 135 15.82 -2.80 -4.01
C ALA A 135 15.24 -3.98 -4.81
N PRO A 136 13.98 -4.38 -4.57
CA PRO A 136 13.34 -5.43 -5.35
C PRO A 136 13.11 -5.00 -6.80
N SER A 137 13.30 -5.92 -7.76
CA SER A 137 12.95 -5.71 -9.17
C SER A 137 11.45 -5.76 -9.40
N LYS A 138 10.71 -6.48 -8.55
CA LYS A 138 9.25 -6.53 -8.57
C LYS A 138 8.66 -6.44 -7.18
N PHE A 139 7.69 -5.54 -7.01
CA PHE A 139 6.96 -5.34 -5.77
C PHE A 139 5.46 -5.31 -6.05
N SER A 140 4.69 -6.11 -5.31
CA SER A 140 3.23 -6.17 -5.40
C SER A 140 2.66 -6.06 -4.01
N PHE A 141 1.57 -5.31 -3.82
CA PHE A 141 0.91 -5.16 -2.53
C PHE A 141 -0.60 -5.10 -2.66
N ARG A 142 -1.31 -5.43 -1.58
CA ARG A 142 -2.77 -5.30 -1.47
C ARG A 142 -3.20 -4.92 -0.06
N GLY A 143 -4.20 -4.06 0.05
CA GLY A 143 -4.88 -3.82 1.32
C GLY A 143 -5.67 -5.05 1.76
N VAL A 144 -5.60 -5.39 3.04
CA VAL A 144 -6.30 -6.53 3.65
C VAL A 144 -7.30 -6.05 4.70
N HIS A 145 -6.85 -5.17 5.59
CA HIS A 145 -7.67 -4.56 6.65
C HIS A 145 -7.18 -3.12 6.87
N PRO A 146 -8.06 -2.14 7.13
CA PRO A 146 -7.62 -0.77 7.40
C PRO A 146 -6.70 -0.72 8.62
N ALA A 147 -5.63 0.06 8.51
CA ALA A 147 -4.76 0.44 9.61
C ALA A 147 -5.12 1.86 10.06
N PHE A 148 -5.04 2.11 11.37
CA PHE A 148 -5.45 3.37 11.98
C PHE A 148 -4.30 4.02 12.75
N ALA A 149 -4.22 5.36 12.69
CA ALA A 149 -3.12 6.14 13.24
C ALA A 149 -2.94 6.02 14.77
N ASN A 150 -4.00 5.62 15.49
CA ASN A 150 -3.98 5.48 16.95
C ASN A 150 -3.51 4.10 17.44
N ASN A 151 -3.17 3.18 16.52
CA ASN A 151 -2.70 1.85 16.88
C ASN A 151 -1.21 1.70 16.58
N SER A 152 -0.52 0.89 17.37
CA SER A 152 0.82 0.43 16.99
C SER A 152 0.75 -0.37 15.69
N MET A 153 1.77 -0.17 14.85
CA MET A 153 1.95 -0.95 13.64
C MET A 153 3.30 -1.65 13.66
N GLU A 154 3.36 -2.81 13.03
CA GLU A 154 4.59 -3.60 12.89
C GLU A 154 4.80 -3.98 11.42
N LEU A 155 6.07 -4.12 11.04
CA LEU A 155 6.50 -4.72 9.78
C LEU A 155 6.94 -6.16 10.06
N VAL A 156 6.47 -7.07 9.22
CA VAL A 156 6.73 -8.51 9.32
C VAL A 156 7.18 -9.02 7.97
N ALA A 157 8.26 -9.79 7.95
CA ALA A 157 8.72 -10.51 6.77
C ALA A 157 8.79 -12.01 7.01
N LYS A 158 8.46 -12.75 5.95
CA LYS A 158 8.59 -14.19 5.84
C LYS A 158 9.32 -14.51 4.54
N ALA A 159 10.25 -15.44 4.57
CA ALA A 159 10.86 -15.94 3.34
C ALA A 159 9.80 -16.67 2.52
N ASN A 160 9.85 -16.50 1.20
CA ASN A 160 9.11 -17.34 0.25
C ASN A 160 10.10 -17.90 -0.79
N LYS A 161 9.62 -18.74 -1.72
CA LYS A 161 10.49 -19.47 -2.64
C LYS A 161 11.43 -18.59 -3.48
N SER A 162 11.06 -17.35 -3.76
CA SER A 162 11.76 -16.48 -4.72
C SER A 162 11.98 -15.06 -4.20
N GLY A 163 11.79 -14.81 -2.90
CA GLY A 163 11.83 -13.47 -2.33
C GLY A 163 11.21 -13.39 -0.94
N LEU A 164 10.52 -12.29 -0.65
CA LEU A 164 9.91 -12.02 0.65
C LEU A 164 8.41 -11.83 0.53
N SER A 165 7.67 -12.43 1.45
CA SER A 165 6.28 -12.05 1.76
C SER A 165 6.30 -11.12 2.96
N LEU A 166 5.65 -9.98 2.83
CA LEU A 166 5.77 -8.83 3.71
C LEU A 166 4.38 -8.42 4.21
N TYR A 167 4.29 -7.95 5.44
CA TYR A 167 3.02 -7.55 6.03
C TYR A 167 3.18 -6.30 6.89
N THR A 168 2.25 -5.37 6.78
CA THR A 168 1.97 -4.48 7.92
C THR A 168 0.97 -5.17 8.82
N ALA A 169 1.16 -5.04 10.12
CA ALA A 169 0.26 -5.60 11.12
C ALA A 169 -0.13 -4.56 12.15
N SER A 170 -1.33 -4.69 12.69
CA SER A 170 -1.79 -3.94 13.86
C SER A 170 -2.66 -4.86 14.71
N ASN A 171 -2.52 -4.86 16.04
CA ASN A 171 -3.27 -5.74 16.94
C ASN A 171 -3.31 -7.20 16.44
N ASP A 172 -2.13 -7.76 16.13
CA ASP A 172 -1.88 -9.14 15.70
C ASP A 172 -2.63 -9.64 14.43
N HIS A 173 -3.14 -8.72 13.60
CA HIS A 173 -3.71 -9.08 12.30
C HIS A 173 -3.09 -8.27 11.15
N GLN A 174 -3.17 -8.83 9.95
CA GLN A 174 -2.67 -8.19 8.74
C GLN A 174 -3.49 -6.95 8.39
N CYS A 175 -2.80 -5.85 8.06
CA CYS A 175 -3.39 -4.66 7.44
C CYS A 175 -3.09 -4.60 5.94
N MET A 176 -1.84 -4.83 5.56
CA MET A 176 -1.38 -4.95 4.17
C MET A 176 -0.56 -6.21 4.00
N GLU A 177 -0.64 -6.80 2.81
CA GLU A 177 0.24 -7.87 2.37
C GLU A 177 0.99 -7.40 1.12
N ALA A 178 2.28 -7.72 1.04
CA ALA A 178 3.11 -7.46 -0.12
C ALA A 178 4.03 -8.64 -0.44
N THR A 179 4.53 -8.67 -1.66
CA THR A 179 5.58 -9.58 -2.12
C THR A 179 6.67 -8.76 -2.79
N ALA A 180 7.91 -8.99 -2.39
CA ALA A 180 9.10 -8.42 -2.99
C ALA A 180 9.94 -9.53 -3.61
N LEU A 181 10.33 -9.35 -4.87
CA LEU A 181 11.16 -10.28 -5.63
C LEU A 181 12.39 -9.54 -6.16
N TRP A 182 13.50 -10.26 -6.23
CA TRP A 182 14.74 -9.83 -6.87
C TRP A 182 14.97 -10.78 -8.04
N GLU A 183 15.50 -10.25 -9.14
CA GLU A 183 16.00 -11.13 -10.20
C GLU A 183 17.15 -11.95 -9.59
N GLU A 184 17.13 -13.27 -9.78
CA GLU A 184 18.32 -14.07 -9.52
C GLU A 184 19.37 -13.62 -10.54
N ASP A 185 20.58 -13.29 -10.07
CA ASP A 185 21.70 -13.09 -10.97
C ASP A 185 21.78 -14.35 -11.85
N SER A 186 21.50 -14.20 -13.15
CA SER A 186 21.75 -15.26 -14.11
C SER A 186 23.26 -15.45 -14.16
N GLU A 187 23.78 -16.39 -13.36
CA GLU A 187 25.16 -16.88 -13.44
C GLU A 187 25.52 -17.36 -14.86
#